data_AF-A0A832M4N1-F1
#
_entry.id   AF-A0A832M4N1-F1
#
_cell.length_a   1.000
_cell.length_b   1.000
_cell.length_c   1.000
_cell.angle_alpha   90.00
_cell.angle_beta   90.00
_cell.angle_gamma   90.00
#
_symmetry.space_group_name_H-M   'P 1'
#
loop_
_entity.id
_entity.type
_entity.pdbx_description
1 polymer ?
#
loop_
_entity_poly.entity_id
_entity_poly.type
_entity_poly.pdbx_seq_one_letter_code
_entity_poly.pdbx_strand_id
1 'polypeptide(L)'
;MSVRPIEEEAWELLEKSIIYYRGSPVGTIAARDPEIVALNYDQCFVRDFVSSALIFLVKGRADIVRNFLQITLKLQPKTVQLDCSKPSRGLMPASFKVELFNGQEYIKADFGDHAIGRVAPADACLWWIILLRAYVVATQDLDLSHRDDFQEGIR
;
A
#
# COMPACT_ATOMS: atom_id res chain seq x y z
N MET A 1 32.00 17.66 -12.89
CA MET A 1 30.71 17.28 -12.26
C MET A 1 30.92 15.92 -11.62
N SER A 2 30.86 15.83 -10.28
CA SER A 2 30.90 14.53 -9.60
C SER A 2 29.65 13.77 -10.02
N VAL A 3 29.81 12.64 -10.70
CA VAL A 3 28.69 11.73 -10.99
C VAL A 3 28.16 11.27 -9.63
N ARG A 4 26.94 11.66 -9.28
CA ARG A 4 26.29 11.09 -8.09
C ARG A 4 26.12 9.58 -8.34
N PRO A 5 26.46 8.72 -7.37
CA PRO A 5 26.21 7.29 -7.49
C PRO A 5 24.74 7.04 -7.84
N ILE A 6 24.50 6.14 -8.80
CA ILE A 6 23.15 5.77 -9.24
C ILE A 6 22.26 5.34 -8.06
N GLU A 7 22.86 4.72 -7.03
CA GLU A 7 22.15 4.34 -5.80
C GLU A 7 21.62 5.54 -5.01
N GLU A 8 22.37 6.64 -4.92
CA GLU A 8 21.93 7.86 -4.23
C GLU A 8 20.77 8.52 -4.97
N GLU A 9 20.87 8.59 -6.30
CA GLU A 9 19.79 9.11 -7.14
C GLU A 9 18.52 8.26 -7.05
N ALA A 10 18.66 6.93 -7.10
CA ALA A 10 17.54 6.01 -6.93
C ALA A 10 16.87 6.16 -5.55
N TRP A 11 17.67 6.34 -4.49
CA TRP A 11 17.14 6.58 -3.14
C TRP A 11 16.37 7.90 -3.05
N GLU A 12 16.92 9.00 -3.60
CA GLU A 12 16.23 10.28 -3.65
C GLU A 12 14.88 10.19 -4.40
N LEU A 13 14.83 9.43 -5.49
CA LEU A 13 13.60 9.21 -6.26
C LEU A 13 12.58 8.37 -5.49
N LEU A 14 13.02 7.36 -4.74
CA LEU A 14 12.17 6.54 -3.88
C LEU A 14 11.59 7.36 -2.71
N GLU A 15 12.39 8.20 -2.04
CA GLU A 15 11.89 9.12 -0.99
C GLU A 15 10.82 10.06 -1.53
N LYS A 16 11.04 10.56 -2.75
CA LYS A 16 10.13 11.44 -3.48
C LYS A 16 8.82 10.77 -3.90
N SER A 17 8.73 9.45 -3.90
CA SER A 17 7.49 8.73 -4.23
C SER A 17 6.63 8.41 -3.01
N ILE A 18 7.11 8.69 -1.79
CA ILE A 18 6.37 8.40 -0.55
C ILE A 18 5.06 9.20 -0.50
N ILE A 19 3.98 8.50 -0.18
CA ILE A 19 2.66 9.06 0.11
C ILE A 19 2.53 9.22 1.62
N TYR A 20 1.98 10.36 2.03
CA TYR A 20 1.71 10.66 3.43
C TYR A 20 0.21 10.72 3.69
N TYR A 21 -0.21 10.20 4.85
CA TYR A 21 -1.55 10.32 5.38
C TYR A 21 -1.46 10.74 6.85
N ARG A 22 -2.03 11.89 7.17
CA ARG A 22 -2.02 12.56 8.47
C ARG A 22 -0.60 12.69 9.01
N GLY A 23 0.32 13.07 8.13
CA GLY A 23 1.75 13.23 8.43
C GLY A 23 2.55 11.93 8.55
N SER A 24 1.93 10.75 8.45
CA SER A 24 2.61 9.46 8.51
C SER A 24 2.88 8.93 7.09
N PRO A 25 4.04 8.32 6.81
CA PRO A 25 4.29 7.67 5.52
C PRO A 25 3.49 6.37 5.45
N VAL A 26 2.80 6.14 4.32
CA VAL A 26 1.82 5.04 4.19
C VAL A 26 1.96 4.21 2.94
N GLY A 27 2.90 4.54 2.05
CA GLY A 27 3.09 3.85 0.78
C GLY A 27 3.95 4.65 -0.18
N THR A 28 4.08 4.18 -1.42
CA THR A 28 4.69 4.91 -2.54
C THR A 28 3.74 4.99 -3.72
N ILE A 29 3.72 6.10 -4.46
CA ILE A 29 3.00 6.21 -5.73
C ILE A 29 3.59 5.27 -6.79
N ALA A 30 2.75 4.77 -7.69
CA ALA A 30 3.18 3.86 -8.75
C ALA A 30 4.11 4.54 -9.77
N ALA A 31 3.80 5.78 -10.17
CA ALA A 31 4.71 6.56 -10.99
C ALA A 31 4.66 8.05 -10.65
N ARG A 32 5.82 8.69 -10.80
CA ARG A 32 5.99 10.14 -10.64
C ARG A 32 6.34 10.74 -11.99
N ASP A 33 5.32 10.96 -12.82
CA ASP A 33 5.47 11.59 -14.12
C ASP A 33 4.81 12.99 -14.10
N PRO A 34 5.58 14.09 -14.26
CA PRO A 34 5.03 15.44 -14.27
C PRO A 34 4.35 15.82 -15.60
N GLU A 35 4.56 15.06 -16.68
CA GLU A 35 4.08 15.38 -18.03
C GLU A 35 2.76 14.68 -18.37
N ILE A 36 2.43 13.59 -17.66
CA ILE A 36 1.25 12.76 -17.93
C ILE A 36 0.17 12.99 -16.88
N VAL A 37 -1.09 13.14 -17.32
CA VAL A 37 -2.25 13.15 -16.42
C VAL A 37 -2.31 11.80 -15.69
N ALA A 38 -2.18 11.83 -14.37
CA ALA A 38 -2.24 10.64 -13.54
C ALA A 38 -3.63 10.01 -13.64
N LEU A 39 -3.75 8.90 -14.37
CA LEU A 39 -4.97 8.11 -14.45
C LEU A 39 -5.24 7.42 -13.10
N ASN A 40 -4.31 6.55 -12.73
CA ASN A 40 -4.21 5.87 -11.44
C ASN A 40 -2.75 5.76 -10.95
N TYR A 41 -1.79 6.33 -11.68
CA TYR A 41 -0.37 6.26 -11.34
C TYR A 41 0.00 7.07 -10.08
N ASP A 42 -0.88 7.97 -9.64
CA ASP A 42 -0.82 8.70 -8.37
C ASP A 42 -1.27 7.87 -7.16
N GLN A 43 -1.70 6.62 -7.38
CA GLN A 43 -2.14 5.72 -6.32
C GLN A 43 -1.01 4.82 -5.82
N CYS A 44 -1.17 4.33 -4.58
CA CYS A 44 -0.34 3.27 -4.04
C CYS A 44 -0.93 1.91 -4.39
N PHE A 45 -0.28 1.16 -5.28
CA PHE A 45 -0.67 -0.22 -5.59
C PHE A 45 0.00 -1.19 -4.61
N VAL A 46 -0.76 -2.21 -4.19
CA VAL A 46 -0.24 -3.21 -3.25
C VAL A 46 0.96 -3.93 -3.83
N ARG A 47 0.88 -4.38 -5.09
CA ARG A 47 1.97 -5.12 -5.75
C ARG A 47 3.22 -4.26 -5.95
N ASP A 48 3.05 -3.01 -6.35
CA ASP A 48 4.14 -2.07 -6.63
C ASP A 48 4.86 -1.66 -5.35
N PHE A 49 4.12 -1.52 -4.24
CA PHE A 49 4.70 -1.16 -2.95
C PHE A 49 5.58 -2.27 -2.35
N VAL A 50 5.42 -3.54 -2.74
CA VAL A 50 6.21 -4.65 -2.14
C VAL A 50 7.71 -4.42 -2.29
N SER A 51 8.19 -4.01 -3.46
CA SER A 51 9.62 -3.75 -3.69
C SER A 51 10.12 -2.58 -2.85
N SER A 52 9.40 -1.46 -2.84
CA SER A 52 9.67 -0.31 -1.98
C SER A 52 9.72 -0.70 -0.51
N ALA A 53 8.74 -1.48 -0.05
CA ALA A 53 8.64 -1.91 1.34
C ALA A 53 9.82 -2.78 1.76
N LEU A 54 10.23 -3.75 0.93
CA LEU A 54 11.42 -4.58 1.20
C LEU A 54 12.68 -3.71 1.33
N ILE A 55 12.85 -2.72 0.47
CA ILE A 55 13.96 -1.77 0.54
C ILE A 55 13.91 -0.95 1.85
N PHE A 56 12.74 -0.43 2.23
CA PHE A 56 12.58 0.29 3.49
C PHE A 56 12.87 -0.60 4.72
N LEU A 57 12.45 -1.87 4.71
CA LEU A 57 12.77 -2.84 5.76
C LEU A 57 14.27 -3.09 5.87
N VAL A 58 14.96 -3.31 4.74
CA VAL A 58 16.42 -3.48 4.71
C VAL A 58 17.15 -2.24 5.26
N LYS A 59 16.59 -1.05 5.05
CA LYS A 59 17.12 0.22 5.58
C LYS A 59 16.65 0.54 7.01
N GLY A 60 15.93 -0.37 7.68
CA GLY A 60 15.43 -0.18 9.05
C GLY A 60 14.27 0.82 9.19
N ARG A 61 13.69 1.30 8.08
CA ARG A 61 12.55 2.23 8.07
C ARG A 61 11.23 1.49 8.01
N ALA A 62 10.93 0.70 9.06
CA ALA A 62 9.79 -0.20 9.06
C ALA A 62 8.42 0.50 9.22
N ASP A 63 8.38 1.75 9.69
CA ASP A 63 7.13 2.48 9.99
C ASP A 63 6.23 2.63 8.77
N ILE A 64 6.79 2.92 7.59
CA ILE A 64 5.99 3.04 6.35
C ILE A 64 5.29 1.71 6.00
N VAL A 65 5.97 0.58 6.24
CA VAL A 65 5.43 -0.75 5.97
C VAL A 65 4.37 -1.12 7.00
N ARG A 66 4.60 -0.82 8.28
CA ARG A 66 3.61 -0.99 9.34
C ARG A 66 2.33 -0.21 9.06
N ASN A 67 2.48 1.07 8.69
CA ASN A 67 1.35 1.95 8.41
C ASN A 67 0.57 1.49 7.17
N PHE A 68 1.29 1.08 6.11
CA PHE A 68 0.68 0.51 4.92
C PHE A 68 -0.17 -0.73 5.26
N LEU A 69 0.38 -1.68 6.03
CA LEU A 69 -0.33 -2.90 6.44
C LEU A 69 -1.60 -2.58 7.24
N GLN A 70 -1.51 -1.62 8.18
CA GLN A 70 -2.65 -1.21 9.00
C GLN A 70 -3.74 -0.49 8.20
N ILE A 71 -3.35 0.35 7.25
CA ILE A 71 -4.31 1.08 6.40
C ILE A 71 -5.02 0.11 5.47
N THR A 72 -4.28 -0.73 4.76
CA THR A 72 -4.85 -1.70 3.82
C THR A 72 -5.77 -2.70 4.53
N LEU A 73 -5.43 -3.12 5.75
CA LEU A 73 -6.30 -3.95 6.60
C LEU A 73 -7.62 -3.24 6.96
N LYS A 74 -7.59 -1.93 7.25
CA LYS A 74 -8.80 -1.15 7.52
C LYS A 74 -9.71 -1.02 6.30
N LEU A 75 -9.13 -1.06 5.10
CA LEU A 75 -9.87 -1.01 3.84
C LEU A 75 -10.52 -2.36 3.50
N GLN A 76 -9.98 -3.47 4.00
CA GLN A 76 -10.47 -4.82 3.73
C GLN A 76 -11.95 -4.97 4.16
N PRO A 77 -12.87 -5.38 3.25
CA PRO A 77 -14.27 -5.58 3.59
C PRO A 77 -14.44 -6.72 4.61
N LYS A 78 -15.12 -6.42 5.72
CA LYS A 78 -15.33 -7.39 6.82
C LYS A 78 -16.64 -8.16 6.72
N THR A 79 -17.63 -7.60 6.02
CA THR A 79 -18.96 -8.19 5.87
C THR A 79 -19.08 -8.96 4.56
N VAL A 80 -19.80 -10.09 4.59
CA VAL A 80 -20.19 -10.81 3.38
C VAL A 80 -21.07 -9.91 2.53
N GLN A 81 -20.76 -9.82 1.24
CA GLN A 81 -21.44 -8.94 0.31
C GLN A 81 -22.13 -9.76 -0.78
N LEU A 82 -23.44 -9.57 -0.92
CA LEU A 82 -24.29 -10.28 -1.89
C LEU A 82 -24.45 -9.51 -3.21
N ASP A 83 -23.97 -8.27 -3.25
CA ASP A 83 -24.01 -7.39 -4.41
C ASP A 83 -22.74 -7.57 -5.24
N CYS A 84 -22.90 -7.99 -6.50
CA CYS A 84 -21.80 -8.21 -7.44
C CYS A 84 -21.00 -6.94 -7.79
N SER A 85 -21.49 -5.76 -7.43
CA SER A 85 -20.81 -4.47 -7.66
C SER A 85 -19.92 -4.01 -6.51
N LYS A 86 -19.83 -4.80 -5.42
CA LYS A 86 -19.04 -4.46 -4.23
C LYS A 86 -18.02 -5.54 -3.92
N PRO A 87 -16.89 -5.19 -3.30
CA PRO A 87 -15.83 -6.13 -3.03
C PRO A 87 -16.26 -7.21 -2.02
N SER A 88 -15.86 -8.45 -2.30
CA SER A 88 -16.11 -9.59 -1.43
C SER A 88 -15.36 -9.46 -0.11
N ARG A 89 -15.90 -10.12 0.94
CA ARG A 89 -15.25 -10.22 2.25
C ARG A 89 -13.82 -10.73 2.11
N GLY A 90 -12.89 -10.09 2.82
CA GLY A 90 -11.48 -10.48 2.87
C GLY A 90 -10.63 -9.98 1.71
N LEU A 91 -11.23 -9.40 0.66
CA LEU A 91 -10.49 -8.88 -0.48
C LEU A 91 -9.65 -7.66 -0.08
N MET A 92 -8.37 -7.66 -0.45
CA MET A 92 -7.51 -6.49 -0.34
C MET A 92 -7.71 -5.56 -1.55
N PRO A 93 -7.60 -4.23 -1.37
CA PRO A 93 -7.68 -3.31 -2.50
C PRO A 93 -6.51 -3.52 -3.47
N ALA A 94 -6.71 -3.27 -4.76
CA ALA A 94 -5.63 -3.23 -5.75
C ALA A 94 -4.68 -2.06 -5.45
N SER A 95 -5.29 -0.92 -5.16
CA SER A 95 -4.61 0.33 -4.84
C SER A 95 -5.44 1.20 -3.91
N PHE A 96 -4.80 2.22 -3.35
CA PHE A 96 -5.49 3.30 -2.64
C PHE A 96 -4.84 4.64 -2.92
N LYS A 97 -5.57 5.72 -2.67
CA LYS A 97 -5.02 7.07 -2.69
C LYS A 97 -5.53 7.90 -1.52
N VAL A 98 -4.74 8.90 -1.15
CA VAL A 98 -5.11 9.90 -0.15
C VAL A 98 -5.82 11.05 -0.87
N GLU A 99 -7.03 11.36 -0.44
CA GLU A 99 -7.81 12.49 -0.94
C GLU A 99 -8.07 13.49 0.19
N LEU A 100 -8.23 14.75 -0.20
CA LEU A 100 -8.61 15.84 0.70
C LEU A 100 -10.08 16.19 0.44
N PHE A 101 -10.91 16.10 1.47
CA PHE A 101 -12.29 16.55 1.42
C PHE A 101 -12.57 17.44 2.63
N ASN A 102 -13.03 18.67 2.39
CA ASN A 102 -13.28 19.68 3.43
C ASN A 102 -12.10 19.89 4.40
N GLY A 103 -10.88 19.87 3.88
CA GLY A 103 -9.66 20.03 4.68
C GLY A 103 -9.27 18.82 5.53
N GLN A 104 -9.97 17.69 5.41
CA GLN A 104 -9.63 16.44 6.07
C GLN A 104 -9.14 15.41 5.06
N GLU A 105 -8.06 14.72 5.43
CA GLU A 105 -7.54 13.60 4.65
C GLU A 105 -8.34 12.32 4.92
N TYR A 106 -8.71 11.65 3.83
CA TYR A 106 -9.32 10.33 3.82
C TYR A 106 -8.64 9.44 2.77
N ILE A 107 -8.85 8.13 2.92
CA ILE A 107 -8.26 7.13 2.03
C ILE A 107 -9.36 6.56 1.16
N LYS A 108 -9.16 6.62 -0.16
CA LYS A 108 -10.04 6.02 -1.15
C LYS A 108 -9.37 4.77 -1.71
N ALA A 109 -10.03 3.62 -1.53
CA ALA A 109 -9.60 2.34 -2.05
C ALA A 109 -10.14 2.10 -3.47
N ASP A 110 -9.39 1.37 -4.29
CA ASP A 110 -9.84 0.78 -5.54
C ASP A 110 -9.69 -0.74 -5.47
N PHE A 111 -10.82 -1.45 -5.62
CA PHE A 111 -10.87 -2.92 -5.60
C PHE A 111 -10.85 -3.53 -7.01
N GLY A 112 -10.50 -2.73 -8.02
CA GLY A 112 -10.50 -3.13 -9.42
C GLY A 112 -11.74 -2.65 -10.19
N ASP A 113 -12.66 -1.93 -9.54
CA ASP A 113 -13.86 -1.38 -10.18
C ASP A 113 -13.53 -0.32 -11.25
N HIS A 114 -12.40 0.37 -11.06
CA HIS A 114 -11.87 1.35 -12.02
C HIS A 114 -10.82 0.75 -12.96
N ALA A 115 -10.47 -0.53 -12.81
CA ALA A 115 -9.55 -1.21 -13.71
C ALA A 115 -10.22 -1.47 -15.07
N ILE A 116 -9.45 -1.34 -16.14
CA ILE A 116 -9.90 -1.73 -17.49
C ILE A 116 -10.24 -3.24 -17.45
N GLY A 117 -11.53 -3.56 -17.58
CA GLY A 117 -12.03 -4.94 -17.54
C GLY A 117 -12.53 -5.43 -16.17
N ARG A 118 -12.55 -4.59 -15.12
CA ARG A 118 -13.09 -4.91 -13.78
C ARG A 118 -12.55 -6.22 -13.20
N VAL A 119 -11.22 -6.30 -13.11
CA VAL A 119 -10.52 -7.50 -12.66
C VAL A 119 -10.28 -7.43 -11.15
N ALA A 120 -10.71 -8.48 -10.43
CA ALA A 120 -10.44 -8.59 -8.99
C ALA A 120 -8.93 -8.77 -8.72
N PRO A 121 -8.33 -8.00 -7.80
CA PRO A 121 -6.90 -8.02 -7.50
C PRO A 121 -6.54 -9.18 -6.56
N ALA A 122 -6.67 -10.42 -7.04
CA ALA A 122 -6.39 -11.61 -6.24
C ALA A 122 -4.93 -11.66 -5.72
N ASP A 123 -3.99 -11.12 -6.50
CA ASP A 123 -2.58 -11.00 -6.15
C ASP A 123 -2.34 -10.06 -4.96
N ALA A 124 -3.16 -9.00 -4.81
CA ALA A 124 -3.01 -8.05 -3.71
C ALA A 124 -3.16 -8.71 -2.33
N CYS A 125 -4.10 -9.65 -2.19
CA CYS A 125 -4.26 -10.42 -0.94
C CYS A 125 -3.01 -11.25 -0.62
N LEU A 126 -2.46 -11.93 -1.63
CA LEU A 126 -1.28 -12.79 -1.48
C LEU A 126 -0.05 -11.96 -1.11
N TRP A 127 0.15 -10.83 -1.81
CA TRP A 127 1.24 -9.91 -1.52
C TRP A 127 1.15 -9.30 -0.13
N TRP A 128 -0.05 -8.98 0.34
CA TRP A 128 -0.25 -8.45 1.68
C TRP A 128 0.20 -9.43 2.77
N ILE A 129 -0.12 -10.73 2.63
CA ILE A 129 0.31 -11.77 3.57
C ILE A 129 1.84 -11.96 3.52
N ILE A 130 2.42 -12.00 2.33
CA ILE A 130 3.87 -12.10 2.15
C ILE A 130 4.57 -10.90 2.79
N LEU A 131 4.03 -9.69 2.59
CA LEU A 131 4.59 -8.47 3.13
C LEU A 131 4.46 -8.38 4.65
N LEU A 132 3.33 -8.82 5.22
CA LEU A 132 3.17 -8.94 6.67
C LEU A 132 4.25 -9.86 7.26
N ARG A 133 4.49 -11.02 6.63
CA ARG A 133 5.56 -11.93 7.07
C ARG A 133 6.94 -11.28 6.95
N ALA A 134 7.23 -10.59 5.85
CA ALA A 134 8.50 -9.89 5.66
C ALA A 134 8.72 -8.81 6.73
N TYR A 135 7.68 -8.06 7.06
CA TYR A 135 7.69 -7.08 8.15
C TYR A 135 8.06 -7.72 9.48
N VAL A 136 7.31 -8.76 9.89
CA VAL A 136 7.53 -9.47 11.17
C VAL A 136 8.94 -10.04 11.25
N VAL A 137 9.45 -10.64 10.17
CA VAL A 137 10.81 -11.19 10.13
C VAL A 137 11.86 -10.08 10.29
N ALA A 138 11.67 -8.93 9.62
CA ALA A 138 12.62 -7.83 9.67
C ALA A 138 12.61 -7.08 11.02
N THR A 139 11.45 -6.92 11.66
CA THR A 139 11.28 -6.11 12.88
C THR A 139 11.21 -6.93 14.17
N GLN A 140 10.93 -8.23 14.08
CA GLN A 140 10.57 -9.09 15.21
C GLN A 140 9.31 -8.62 15.97
N ASP A 141 8.49 -7.74 15.38
CA ASP A 141 7.22 -7.29 15.95
C ASP A 141 6.13 -8.36 15.72
N LEU A 142 6.13 -9.37 16.58
CA LEU A 142 5.11 -10.42 16.58
C LEU A 142 3.74 -9.89 17.02
N ASP A 143 3.73 -8.86 17.88
CA ASP A 143 2.51 -8.29 18.46
C ASP A 143 1.58 -7.74 17.36
N LEU A 144 2.13 -7.11 16.32
CA LEU A 144 1.32 -6.64 15.20
C LEU A 144 0.59 -7.79 14.50
N SER A 145 1.29 -8.89 14.20
CA SER A 145 0.71 -10.01 13.47
C SER A 145 -0.27 -10.84 14.31
N HIS A 146 -0.08 -10.88 15.64
CA HIS A 146 -0.97 -11.59 16.55
C HIS A 146 -2.19 -10.77 16.98
N ARG A 147 -2.26 -9.48 16.65
CA ARG A 147 -3.41 -8.63 16.94
C ARG A 147 -4.69 -9.20 16.29
N ASP A 148 -5.81 -9.13 17.00
CA ASP A 148 -7.05 -9.79 16.60
C ASP A 148 -7.55 -9.39 15.20
N ASP A 149 -7.46 -8.10 14.85
CA ASP A 149 -7.86 -7.59 13.53
C ASP A 149 -6.96 -8.07 12.40
N PHE A 150 -5.65 -8.25 12.66
CA PHE A 150 -4.71 -8.86 11.72
C PHE A 150 -5.00 -10.35 11.54
N GLN A 151 -5.25 -11.06 12.63
CA GLN A 151 -5.65 -12.47 12.58
C GLN A 151 -7.00 -12.67 11.87
N GLU A 152 -7.94 -11.75 12.02
CA GLU A 152 -9.17 -11.74 11.23
C GLU A 152 -8.87 -11.45 9.75
N GLY A 153 -8.00 -10.49 9.44
CA GLY A 153 -7.68 -10.15 8.05
C GLY A 153 -6.90 -11.22 7.29
N ILE A 154 -6.18 -12.09 8.00
CA ILE A 154 -5.48 -13.27 7.45
C ILE A 154 -6.46 -14.40 7.10
N ARG A 155 -7.61 -14.51 7.78
CA ARG A 155 -8.59 -15.59 7.63
C ARG A 155 -9.65 -15.30 6.58
#